data_AF-A0A6V1R239-F1
#
_entry.id   AF-A0A6V1R239-F1
#
_cell.length_a   1.000
_cell.length_b   1.000
_cell.length_c   1.000
_cell.angle_alpha   90.00
_cell.angle_beta   90.00
_cell.angle_gamma   90.00
#
_symmetry.space_group_name_H-M   'P 1'
#
loop_
_entity.id
_entity.type
_entity.pdbx_description
1 polymer ?
#
loop_
_entity_poly.entity_id
_entity_poly.type
_entity_poly.pdbx_seq_one_letter_code
_entity_poly.pdbx_strand_id
1 'polypeptide(L)'
;MNGLVRRTILLCHRSTGLGRPFHSLKRVARRPQRPEAHVSPYRGGSKERSAQARRLSSSAGSAAQNGDDNSLPAFNELKKLFWISAVPMIGFGFTDNLVMILAGDAIDSTIGVRFGLSTLAAAGLGQCCSDTTGVLFGNTLDAAATRLGLPQPRLTPAQRAHPRSKAVQMVGACLGVVFGCLLGMSSLFLLDTKDTEKKKWFAHVEVAYERFLAEGRAAIGCERAVFLVVDESSGMFWSRYGEASQAKGKLLLFDLKKGVAGHTVRERKSEIIQDAYANPHFSPLADKHRGMKTDNMISCPIISEGGEVVAVLQLLNKAGGFTADDLRLAEMLARHMAICADVLE
;
A
#
# COMPACT_ATOMS: atom_id res chain seq x y z
N MET A 1 -9.95 -32.36 17.52
CA MET A 1 -9.10 -31.45 16.73
C MET A 1 -8.46 -30.31 17.57
N ASN A 2 -7.87 -30.59 18.75
CA ASN A 2 -7.11 -29.57 19.53
C ASN A 2 -5.85 -30.13 20.23
N GLY A 3 -5.38 -31.31 19.82
CA GLY A 3 -4.26 -32.02 20.48
C GLY A 3 -2.94 -32.08 19.70
N LEU A 4 -2.96 -31.86 18.37
CA LEU A 4 -1.78 -32.06 17.52
C LEU A 4 -0.93 -30.78 17.34
N VAL A 5 -1.55 -29.59 17.39
CA VAL A 5 -0.86 -28.30 17.21
C VAL A 5 0.00 -27.92 18.43
N ARG A 6 -0.39 -28.36 19.65
CA ARG A 6 0.39 -28.10 20.88
C ARG A 6 1.68 -28.92 21.00
N ARG A 7 1.82 -30.03 20.26
CA ARG A 7 3.03 -30.87 20.32
C ARG A 7 4.17 -30.38 19.40
N THR A 8 3.86 -29.63 18.34
CA THR A 8 4.89 -29.13 17.42
C THR A 8 5.65 -27.91 17.96
N ILE A 9 4.99 -27.06 18.75
CA ILE A 9 5.62 -25.87 19.35
C ILE A 9 6.57 -26.22 20.51
N LEU A 10 6.32 -27.34 21.21
CA LEU A 10 7.14 -27.78 22.35
C LEU A 10 8.42 -28.54 21.96
N LEU A 11 8.58 -28.92 20.70
CA LEU A 11 9.79 -29.59 20.19
C LEU A 11 10.84 -28.61 19.64
N CYS A 12 10.47 -27.37 19.31
CA CYS A 12 11.40 -26.38 18.78
C CYS A 12 12.19 -25.62 19.85
N HIS A 13 11.81 -25.70 21.13
CA HIS A 13 12.50 -25.02 22.23
C HIS A 13 13.62 -25.87 22.88
N ARG A 14 13.92 -27.05 22.32
CA ARG A 14 14.88 -28.04 22.87
C ARG A 14 16.19 -28.18 22.09
N SER A 15 16.43 -27.42 21.01
CA SER A 15 17.66 -27.53 20.21
C SER A 15 18.67 -26.38 20.37
N THR A 16 18.39 -25.36 21.18
CA THR A 16 19.38 -24.33 21.50
C THR A 16 19.99 -24.62 22.87
N GLY A 17 21.07 -25.42 22.87
CA GLY A 17 21.82 -25.81 24.05
C GLY A 17 22.58 -24.67 24.73
N LEU A 18 21.88 -23.85 25.52
CA LEU A 18 22.41 -23.03 26.60
C LEU A 18 21.41 -23.18 27.76
N GLY A 19 21.71 -23.72 28.94
CA GLY A 19 22.99 -23.91 29.59
C GLY A 19 22.96 -23.41 31.03
N ARG A 20 21.98 -23.90 31.83
CA ARG A 20 21.87 -23.90 33.31
C ARG A 20 21.29 -22.70 34.06
N PRO A 21 20.64 -22.97 35.23
CA PRO A 21 19.81 -22.02 35.97
C PRO A 21 20.57 -21.39 37.15
N PHE A 22 20.34 -20.11 37.42
CA PHE A 22 20.77 -19.48 38.67
C PHE A 22 19.58 -19.24 39.60
N HIS A 23 19.63 -19.94 40.73
CA HIS A 23 18.73 -19.84 41.87
C HIS A 23 18.93 -18.53 42.63
N SER A 24 17.83 -18.05 43.21
CA SER A 24 17.77 -17.27 44.46
C SER A 24 18.57 -15.97 44.58
N LEU A 25 17.86 -14.83 44.44
CA LEU A 25 18.10 -13.64 45.26
C LEU A 25 16.75 -12.94 45.57
N LYS A 26 16.11 -13.38 46.66
CA LYS A 26 15.23 -12.50 47.46
C LYS A 26 16.14 -11.47 48.13
N ARG A 27 16.03 -10.19 47.76
CA ARG A 27 16.33 -9.07 48.68
C ARG A 27 15.80 -7.72 48.16
N VAL A 28 14.95 -7.12 49.00
CA VAL A 28 14.72 -5.68 49.21
C VAL A 28 14.10 -4.89 48.04
N ALA A 29 12.77 -4.88 47.99
CA ALA A 29 12.03 -3.75 47.43
C ALA A 29 12.15 -2.54 48.37
N ARG A 30 13.10 -1.64 48.09
CA ARG A 30 13.03 -0.23 48.53
C ARG A 30 12.51 0.58 47.36
N ARG A 31 11.32 1.18 47.53
CA ARG A 31 10.78 2.19 46.61
C ARG A 31 11.76 3.37 46.56
N PRO A 32 12.23 3.82 45.38
CA PRO A 32 12.79 5.16 45.27
C PRO A 32 11.62 6.16 45.23
N GLN A 33 11.60 7.09 46.18
CA GLN A 33 10.82 8.31 46.08
C GLN A 33 11.22 9.04 44.79
N ARG A 34 10.26 9.29 43.91
CA ARG A 34 10.45 10.21 42.77
C ARG A 34 10.66 11.62 43.32
N PRO A 35 11.64 12.39 42.80
CA PRO A 35 11.58 13.83 42.96
C PRO A 35 10.42 14.37 42.14
N GLU A 36 9.56 15.18 42.76
CA GLU A 36 8.46 15.90 42.12
C GLU A 36 9.03 16.91 41.10
N ALA A 37 9.04 16.52 39.83
CA ALA A 37 9.13 17.45 38.73
C ALA A 37 7.69 17.78 38.29
N HIS A 38 7.32 19.04 38.48
CA HIS A 38 6.04 19.64 38.18
C HIS A 38 5.73 19.54 36.67
N VAL A 39 4.99 18.50 36.25
CA VAL A 39 4.52 18.33 34.87
C VAL A 39 3.23 19.13 34.70
N SER A 40 3.35 20.29 34.05
CA SER A 40 2.20 21.05 33.55
C SER A 40 1.42 20.23 32.51
N PRO A 41 0.10 20.05 32.63
CA PRO A 41 -0.67 19.34 31.63
C PRO A 41 -0.73 20.17 30.33
N TYR A 42 -0.14 19.62 29.27
CA TYR A 42 -0.16 20.16 27.92
C TYR A 42 -1.62 20.36 27.48
N ARG A 43 -2.01 21.63 27.39
CA ARG A 43 -3.34 22.14 27.05
C ARG A 43 -3.32 22.60 25.59
N GLY A 44 -3.29 21.67 24.63
CA GLY A 44 -3.26 22.00 23.21
C GLY A 44 -4.06 21.00 22.39
N GLY A 45 -5.05 21.46 21.62
CA GLY A 45 -5.84 20.64 20.69
C GLY A 45 -7.36 20.84 20.81
N SER A 46 -7.91 20.94 22.02
CA SER A 46 -9.35 21.13 22.23
C SER A 46 -9.80 22.60 22.12
N LYS A 47 -8.87 23.55 22.27
CA LYS A 47 -9.16 24.98 22.20
C LYS A 47 -9.36 25.50 20.77
N GLU A 48 -8.75 24.92 19.75
CA GLU A 48 -8.82 25.43 18.37
C GLU A 48 -10.11 25.01 17.65
N ARG A 49 -10.54 23.75 17.80
CA ARG A 49 -11.90 23.30 17.38
C ARG A 49 -13.00 24.12 18.07
N SER A 50 -12.76 24.50 19.32
CA SER A 50 -13.67 25.36 20.10
C SER A 50 -13.47 26.86 19.84
N ALA A 51 -12.41 27.27 19.14
CA ALA A 51 -12.12 28.66 18.79
C ALA A 51 -12.69 28.99 17.40
N GLN A 52 -12.71 28.03 16.48
CA GLN A 52 -13.39 28.17 15.19
C GLN A 52 -14.91 28.25 15.38
N ALA A 53 -15.47 27.46 16.30
CA ALA A 53 -16.87 27.59 16.75
C ALA A 53 -17.18 28.89 17.52
N ARG A 54 -16.19 29.48 18.21
CA ARG A 54 -16.36 30.74 18.97
C ARG A 54 -16.11 32.02 18.18
N ARG A 55 -15.33 31.96 17.09
CA ARG A 55 -15.08 33.14 16.22
C ARG A 55 -16.21 33.38 15.22
N LEU A 56 -16.98 32.36 14.87
CA LEU A 56 -18.24 32.50 14.12
C LEU A 56 -19.37 33.13 14.96
N SER A 57 -19.20 33.30 16.27
CA SER A 57 -20.19 33.91 17.17
C SER A 57 -19.91 35.37 17.55
N SER A 58 -18.84 35.99 17.07
CA SER A 58 -18.42 37.35 17.48
C SER A 58 -18.58 38.46 16.43
N SER A 59 -19.29 38.25 15.31
CA SER A 59 -19.45 39.30 14.27
C SER A 59 -20.88 39.80 14.04
N ALA A 60 -21.78 39.72 15.03
CA ALA A 60 -23.11 40.34 14.90
C ALA A 60 -23.51 41.04 16.19
N GLY A 61 -23.08 42.30 16.29
CA GLY A 61 -23.59 43.23 17.29
C GLY A 61 -24.98 43.76 16.92
N SER A 62 -25.83 43.78 17.94
CA SER A 62 -26.98 44.67 18.17
C SER A 62 -28.16 44.65 17.21
N ALA A 63 -29.27 44.06 17.65
CA ALA A 63 -30.57 44.74 17.76
C ALA A 63 -31.53 43.88 18.61
N ALA A 64 -32.19 44.53 19.56
CA ALA A 64 -33.10 43.95 20.53
C ALA A 64 -34.37 43.36 19.91
N GLN A 65 -34.92 42.32 20.53
CA GLN A 65 -36.37 42.17 20.72
C GLN A 65 -36.67 41.18 21.85
N ASN A 66 -37.42 41.68 22.85
CA ASN A 66 -37.98 40.94 23.97
C ASN A 66 -39.01 39.92 23.48
N GLY A 67 -38.80 38.64 23.80
CA GLY A 67 -39.75 37.55 23.59
C GLY A 67 -39.24 36.27 24.22
N ASP A 68 -39.91 35.83 25.30
CA ASP A 68 -39.75 34.58 26.06
C ASP A 68 -38.49 33.74 25.73
N ASP A 69 -37.36 34.16 26.30
CA ASP A 69 -36.00 33.74 25.94
C ASP A 69 -35.66 32.28 26.33
N ASN A 70 -36.62 31.56 26.94
CA ASN A 70 -36.47 30.17 27.39
C ASN A 70 -37.44 29.20 26.69
N SER A 71 -38.14 29.65 25.65
CA SER A 71 -39.07 28.83 24.87
C SER A 71 -38.34 27.83 23.96
N LEU A 72 -38.90 26.63 23.85
CA LEU A 72 -38.39 25.57 22.99
C LEU A 72 -38.32 26.04 21.52
N PRO A 73 -37.19 25.83 20.82
CA PRO A 73 -37.05 26.26 19.43
C PRO A 73 -38.03 25.50 18.52
N ALA A 74 -38.65 26.25 17.59
CA ALA A 74 -39.61 25.70 16.64
C ALA A 74 -38.98 24.61 15.76
N PHE A 75 -39.77 23.60 15.40
CA PHE A 75 -39.32 22.46 14.58
C PHE A 75 -38.70 22.90 13.25
N ASN A 76 -39.26 23.94 12.62
CA ASN A 76 -38.73 24.48 11.36
C ASN A 76 -37.33 25.08 11.52
N GLU A 77 -37.03 25.71 12.66
CA GLU A 77 -35.70 26.27 12.93
C GLU A 77 -34.69 25.16 13.27
N LEU A 78 -35.12 24.11 13.96
CA LEU A 78 -34.32 22.91 14.17
C LEU A 78 -34.00 22.18 12.85
N LYS A 79 -34.97 22.09 11.91
CA LYS A 79 -34.74 21.52 10.58
C LYS A 79 -33.72 22.32 9.77
N LYS A 80 -33.75 23.65 9.83
CA LYS A 80 -32.72 24.50 9.21
C LYS A 80 -31.35 24.30 9.87
N LEU A 81 -31.31 24.24 11.20
CA LEU A 81 -30.10 23.96 11.97
C LEU A 81 -29.47 22.60 11.64
N PHE A 82 -30.30 21.59 11.36
CA PHE A 82 -29.84 20.28 10.90
C PHE A 82 -29.09 20.40 9.56
N TRP A 83 -29.72 20.99 8.53
CA TRP A 83 -29.13 21.04 7.19
C TRP A 83 -27.87 21.90 7.11
N ILE A 84 -27.84 23.04 7.81
CA ILE A 84 -26.65 23.89 7.86
C ILE A 84 -25.49 23.21 8.59
N SER A 85 -25.76 22.25 9.48
CA SER A 85 -24.75 21.44 10.16
C SER A 85 -24.33 20.21 9.34
N ALA A 86 -25.26 19.63 8.57
CA ALA A 86 -25.01 18.40 7.82
C ALA A 86 -24.25 18.63 6.52
N VAL A 87 -24.65 19.63 5.71
CA VAL A 87 -24.12 19.82 4.34
C VAL A 87 -22.60 20.09 4.30
N PRO A 88 -22.03 21.00 5.12
CA PRO A 88 -20.57 21.16 5.16
C PRO A 88 -19.84 19.89 5.61
N MET A 89 -20.46 19.12 6.51
CA MET A 89 -19.89 17.88 7.04
C MET A 89 -19.91 16.73 6.02
N ILE A 90 -20.85 16.73 5.07
CA ILE A 90 -20.80 15.82 3.90
C ILE A 90 -19.57 16.14 3.05
N GLY A 91 -19.34 17.41 2.73
CA GLY A 91 -18.18 17.83 1.95
C GLY A 91 -16.85 17.54 2.66
N PHE A 92 -16.82 17.73 3.98
CA PHE A 92 -15.69 17.35 4.83
C PHE A 92 -15.43 15.83 4.76
N GLY A 93 -16.43 15.00 5.08
CA GLY A 93 -16.26 13.54 5.08
C GLY A 93 -15.91 12.96 3.70
N PHE A 94 -16.44 13.55 2.62
CA PHE A 94 -16.09 13.19 1.26
C PHE A 94 -14.62 13.47 0.96
N THR A 95 -14.17 14.70 1.23
CA THR A 95 -12.78 15.11 1.01
C THR A 95 -11.83 14.31 1.89
N ASP A 96 -12.22 14.05 3.14
CA ASP A 96 -11.41 13.33 4.11
C ASP A 96 -11.12 11.90 3.65
N ASN A 97 -12.18 11.17 3.29
CA ASN A 97 -12.03 9.79 2.85
C ASN A 97 -11.39 9.69 1.45
N LEU A 98 -11.59 10.69 0.57
CA LEU A 98 -10.94 10.76 -0.74
C LEU A 98 -9.42 11.01 -0.62
N VAL A 99 -9.01 12.01 0.16
CA VAL A 99 -7.60 12.33 0.37
C VAL A 99 -6.90 11.20 1.10
N MET A 100 -7.54 10.58 2.10
CA MET A 100 -7.02 9.39 2.77
C MET A 100 -6.73 8.26 1.78
N ILE A 101 -7.65 7.93 0.87
CA ILE A 101 -7.46 6.84 -0.11
C ILE A 101 -6.35 7.19 -1.10
N LEU A 102 -6.38 8.37 -1.71
CA LEU A 102 -5.41 8.77 -2.72
C LEU A 102 -4.00 8.92 -2.14
N ALA A 103 -3.87 9.58 -0.98
CA ALA A 103 -2.59 9.71 -0.29
C ALA A 103 -2.11 8.36 0.24
N GLY A 104 -3.03 7.55 0.79
CA GLY A 104 -2.73 6.20 1.29
C GLY A 104 -2.15 5.32 0.19
N ASP A 105 -2.80 5.23 -0.97
CA ASP A 105 -2.33 4.44 -2.11
C ASP A 105 -0.98 4.96 -2.67
N ALA A 106 -0.83 6.28 -2.78
CA ALA A 106 0.43 6.89 -3.21
C ALA A 106 1.59 6.58 -2.23
N ILE A 107 1.32 6.61 -0.91
CA ILE A 107 2.29 6.25 0.12
C ILE A 107 2.61 4.76 0.07
N ASP A 108 1.59 3.92 -0.11
CA ASP A 108 1.70 2.47 -0.11
C ASP A 108 2.55 1.96 -1.29
N SER A 109 2.33 2.52 -2.48
CA SER A 109 3.09 2.21 -3.69
C SER A 109 4.53 2.77 -3.70
N THR A 110 4.84 3.75 -2.85
CA THR A 110 6.16 4.41 -2.84
C THR A 110 6.95 4.06 -1.57
N ILE A 111 6.58 4.67 -0.44
CA ILE A 111 7.21 4.50 0.86
C ILE A 111 6.96 3.08 1.38
N GLY A 112 5.77 2.52 1.15
CA GLY A 112 5.41 1.18 1.58
C GLY A 112 6.34 0.11 1.02
N VAL A 113 6.55 0.10 -0.29
CA VAL A 113 7.51 -0.81 -0.95
C VAL A 113 8.95 -0.56 -0.48
N ARG A 114 9.33 0.70 -0.27
CA ARG A 114 10.72 1.05 0.05
C ARG A 114 11.12 0.70 1.48
N PHE A 115 10.18 0.76 2.42
CA PHE A 115 10.43 0.53 3.84
C PHE A 115 9.73 -0.73 4.38
N GLY A 116 9.06 -1.50 3.52
CA GLY A 116 8.32 -2.69 3.92
C GLY A 116 7.13 -2.39 4.84
N LEU A 117 6.46 -1.24 4.64
CA LEU A 117 5.26 -0.91 5.43
C LEU A 117 4.06 -1.73 4.93
N SER A 118 3.18 -2.07 5.86
CA SER A 118 1.91 -2.71 5.49
C SER A 118 0.96 -1.71 4.83
N THR A 119 0.06 -2.21 3.99
CA THR A 119 -1.02 -1.42 3.37
C THR A 119 -1.85 -0.66 4.41
N LEU A 120 -2.12 -1.28 5.57
CA LEU A 120 -2.83 -0.63 6.68
C LEU A 120 -2.04 0.52 7.29
N ALA A 121 -0.70 0.43 7.36
CA ALA A 121 0.14 1.52 7.83
C ALA A 121 0.13 2.70 6.84
N ALA A 122 0.17 2.42 5.54
CA ALA A 122 0.05 3.45 4.51
C ALA A 122 -1.32 4.15 4.53
N ALA A 123 -2.41 3.41 4.72
CA ALA A 123 -3.74 3.98 4.94
C ALA A 123 -3.79 4.88 6.19
N GLY A 124 -3.14 4.45 7.29
CA GLY A 124 -3.01 5.26 8.50
C GLY A 124 -2.24 6.58 8.26
N LEU A 125 -1.19 6.55 7.44
CA LEU A 125 -0.49 7.78 7.01
C LEU A 125 -1.36 8.64 6.10
N GLY A 126 -2.17 8.02 5.23
CA GLY A 126 -3.20 8.70 4.44
C GLY A 126 -4.17 9.49 5.32
N GLN A 127 -4.60 8.93 6.45
CA GLN A 127 -5.45 9.64 7.41
C GLN A 127 -4.75 10.89 7.98
N CYS A 128 -3.45 10.82 8.28
CA CYS A 128 -2.69 12.00 8.73
C CYS A 128 -2.64 13.11 7.68
N CYS A 129 -2.45 12.75 6.39
CA CYS A 129 -2.50 13.70 5.28
C CYS A 129 -3.88 14.34 5.14
N SER A 130 -4.93 13.53 5.33
CA SER A 130 -6.31 13.98 5.28
C SER A 130 -6.66 14.95 6.40
N ASP A 131 -6.35 14.60 7.65
CA ASP A 131 -6.57 15.46 8.82
C ASP A 131 -5.91 16.83 8.64
N THR A 132 -4.69 16.85 8.07
CA THR A 132 -3.96 18.09 7.77
C THR A 132 -4.68 18.92 6.71
N THR A 133 -5.16 18.27 5.64
CA THR A 133 -5.93 18.91 4.57
C THR A 133 -7.24 19.48 5.11
N GLY A 134 -7.95 18.73 5.96
CA GLY A 134 -9.19 19.17 6.61
C GLY A 134 -9.02 20.43 7.44
N VAL A 135 -7.90 20.56 8.16
CA VAL A 135 -7.58 21.78 8.93
C VAL A 135 -7.29 22.97 8.01
N LEU A 136 -6.59 22.76 6.89
CA LEU A 136 -6.23 23.81 5.94
C LEU A 136 -7.42 24.31 5.12
N PHE A 137 -8.36 23.43 4.74
CA PHE A 137 -9.48 23.75 3.86
C PHE A 137 -10.83 23.97 4.56
N GLY A 138 -10.90 23.88 5.89
CA GLY A 138 -12.15 24.02 6.65
C GLY A 138 -12.92 25.31 6.33
N ASN A 139 -12.23 26.44 6.18
CA ASN A 139 -12.87 27.72 5.85
C ASN A 139 -13.44 27.77 4.42
N THR A 140 -12.89 26.98 3.50
CA THR A 140 -13.34 26.89 2.11
C THR A 140 -14.65 26.09 2.01
N LEU A 141 -14.78 25.03 2.82
CA LEU A 141 -16.00 24.23 2.89
C LEU A 141 -17.18 25.03 3.46
N ASP A 142 -16.95 25.82 4.51
CA ASP A 142 -17.96 26.73 5.07
C ASP A 142 -18.36 27.83 4.08
N ALA A 143 -17.39 28.38 3.33
CA ALA A 143 -17.65 29.35 2.27
C ALA A 143 -18.45 28.74 1.11
N ALA A 144 -18.15 27.50 0.70
CA ALA A 144 -18.87 26.78 -0.34
C ALA A 144 -20.32 26.45 0.09
N ALA A 145 -20.52 26.04 1.34
CA ALA A 145 -21.83 25.79 1.90
C ALA A 145 -22.68 27.07 1.97
N THR A 146 -22.06 28.21 2.25
CA THR A 146 -22.75 29.51 2.23
C THR A 146 -23.13 29.93 0.80
N ARG A 147 -22.29 29.61 -0.19
CA ARG A 147 -22.59 29.84 -1.63
C ARG A 147 -23.72 28.95 -2.15
N LEU A 148 -23.98 27.79 -1.54
CA LEU A 148 -25.10 26.92 -1.86
C LEU A 148 -26.46 27.44 -1.36
N GLY A 149 -26.50 28.61 -0.71
CA GLY A 149 -27.75 29.27 -0.31
C GLY A 149 -28.48 28.55 0.82
N LEU A 150 -27.75 27.90 1.73
CA LEU A 150 -28.33 27.12 2.82
C LEU A 150 -29.21 27.99 3.75
N PRO A 151 -30.33 27.43 4.25
CA PRO A 151 -31.29 28.19 5.04
C PRO A 151 -30.70 28.56 6.42
N GLN A 152 -30.66 29.85 6.71
CA GLN A 152 -30.14 30.36 7.99
C GLN A 152 -31.19 30.24 9.10
N PRO A 153 -30.91 29.50 10.20
CA PRO A 153 -31.82 29.41 11.33
C PRO A 153 -31.84 30.73 12.11
N ARG A 154 -33.04 31.23 12.41
CA ARG A 154 -33.27 32.42 13.23
C ARG A 154 -33.48 31.99 14.69
N LEU A 155 -32.39 31.66 15.37
CA LEU A 155 -32.40 31.23 16.78
C LEU A 155 -31.82 32.33 17.68
N THR A 156 -32.47 32.59 18.83
CA THR A 156 -31.87 33.44 19.86
C THR A 156 -30.61 32.77 20.45
N PRO A 157 -29.70 33.52 21.09
CA PRO A 157 -28.53 32.93 21.75
C PRO A 157 -28.91 31.86 22.78
N ALA A 158 -29.99 32.06 23.54
CA ALA A 158 -30.50 31.10 24.50
C ALA A 158 -31.05 29.83 23.81
N GLN A 159 -31.82 30.00 22.72
CA GLN A 159 -32.32 28.87 21.93
C GLN A 159 -31.22 28.07 21.23
N ARG A 160 -30.11 28.72 20.81
CA ARG A 160 -28.95 28.04 20.24
C ARG A 160 -28.18 27.25 21.31
N ALA A 161 -28.11 27.77 22.53
CA ALA A 161 -27.49 27.08 23.66
C ALA A 161 -28.32 25.89 24.19
N HIS A 162 -29.62 25.85 23.85
CA HIS A 162 -30.54 24.83 24.30
C HIS A 162 -30.09 23.40 23.92
N PRO A 163 -30.18 22.40 24.82
CA PRO A 163 -29.70 21.04 24.58
C PRO A 163 -30.26 20.38 23.32
N ARG A 164 -31.54 20.61 22.99
CA ARG A 164 -32.15 20.09 21.74
C ARG A 164 -31.49 20.66 20.48
N SER A 165 -31.15 21.95 20.47
CA SER A 165 -30.46 22.58 19.33
C SER A 165 -29.06 22.01 19.17
N LYS A 166 -28.32 21.83 20.27
CA LYS A 166 -27.01 21.17 20.26
C LYS A 166 -27.09 19.72 19.79
N ALA A 167 -28.12 18.98 20.23
CA ALA A 167 -28.34 17.60 19.81
C ALA A 167 -28.62 17.53 18.30
N VAL A 168 -29.51 18.37 17.77
CA VAL A 168 -29.83 18.42 16.34
C VAL A 168 -28.61 18.81 15.50
N GLN A 169 -27.83 19.79 15.96
CA GLN A 169 -26.56 20.17 15.32
C GLN A 169 -25.57 19.01 15.31
N MET A 170 -25.38 18.31 16.44
CA MET A 170 -24.48 17.17 16.55
C MET A 170 -24.92 16.01 15.65
N VAL A 171 -26.20 15.66 15.68
CA VAL A 171 -26.76 14.58 14.85
C VAL A 171 -26.63 14.93 13.36
N GLY A 172 -26.94 16.17 12.97
CA GLY A 172 -26.75 16.65 11.60
C GLY A 172 -25.30 16.54 11.16
N ALA A 173 -24.37 16.98 12.00
CA ALA A 173 -22.94 16.88 11.71
C ALA A 173 -22.48 15.41 11.59
N CYS A 174 -22.83 14.55 12.54
CA CYS A 174 -22.47 13.13 12.53
C CYS A 174 -23.01 12.41 11.29
N LEU A 175 -24.29 12.60 10.96
CA LEU A 175 -24.88 12.01 9.76
C LEU A 175 -24.20 12.58 8.50
N GLY A 176 -23.92 13.88 8.47
CA GLY A 176 -23.19 14.51 7.38
C GLY A 176 -21.83 13.86 7.14
N VAL A 177 -21.01 13.69 8.19
CA VAL A 177 -19.71 13.00 8.09
C VAL A 177 -19.90 11.57 7.57
N VAL A 178 -20.81 10.78 8.15
CA VAL A 178 -21.06 9.39 7.73
C VAL A 178 -21.42 9.32 6.24
N PHE A 179 -22.36 10.13 5.78
CA PHE A 179 -22.73 10.17 4.36
C PHE A 179 -21.58 10.65 3.47
N GLY A 180 -20.83 11.66 3.90
CA GLY A 180 -19.63 12.13 3.21
C GLY A 180 -18.59 11.02 3.05
N CYS A 181 -18.28 10.29 4.12
CA CYS A 181 -17.32 9.18 4.09
C CYS A 181 -17.81 8.04 3.18
N LEU A 182 -19.11 7.69 3.21
CA LEU A 182 -19.68 6.70 2.29
C LEU A 182 -19.52 7.12 0.82
N LEU A 183 -19.77 8.40 0.50
CA LEU A 183 -19.53 8.94 -0.84
C LEU A 183 -18.04 8.93 -1.19
N GLY A 184 -17.16 9.25 -0.26
CA GLY A 184 -15.72 9.20 -0.47
C GLY A 184 -15.22 7.77 -0.73
N MET A 185 -15.77 6.76 -0.04
CA MET A 185 -15.43 5.35 -0.29
C MET A 185 -15.85 4.86 -1.69
N SER A 186 -16.75 5.57 -2.39
CA SER A 186 -17.05 5.26 -3.79
C SER A 186 -15.83 5.39 -4.70
N SER A 187 -14.80 6.15 -4.28
CA SER A 187 -13.54 6.23 -5.03
C SER A 187 -12.79 4.90 -5.09
N LEU A 188 -13.05 3.95 -4.17
CA LEU A 188 -12.51 2.59 -4.25
C LEU A 188 -13.00 1.84 -5.48
N PHE A 189 -14.19 2.17 -6.02
CA PHE A 189 -14.66 1.59 -7.27
C PHE A 189 -13.95 2.15 -8.50
N LEU A 190 -13.28 3.30 -8.37
CA LEU A 190 -12.54 3.95 -9.45
C LEU A 190 -11.02 3.71 -9.34
N LEU A 191 -10.53 3.25 -8.18
CA LEU A 191 -9.13 2.90 -7.99
C LEU A 191 -8.89 1.47 -8.50
N ASP A 192 -8.11 1.33 -9.58
CA ASP A 192 -7.66 0.02 -10.04
C ASP A 192 -6.48 -0.45 -9.17
N THR A 193 -6.78 -1.20 -8.12
CA THR A 193 -5.76 -1.72 -7.18
C THR A 193 -4.93 -2.85 -7.78
N LYS A 194 -5.36 -3.45 -8.88
CA LYS A 194 -4.70 -4.64 -9.47
C LYS A 194 -3.29 -4.32 -9.93
N ASP A 195 -3.07 -3.18 -10.57
CA ASP A 195 -1.75 -2.79 -11.05
C ASP A 195 -0.77 -2.52 -9.89
N THR A 196 -1.25 -1.98 -8.78
CA THR A 196 -0.43 -1.71 -7.59
C THR A 196 -0.06 -3.00 -6.86
N GLU A 197 -1.02 -3.91 -6.68
CA GLU A 197 -0.76 -5.24 -6.10
C GLU A 197 0.22 -6.05 -6.96
N LYS A 198 0.02 -6.05 -8.28
CA LYS A 198 0.91 -6.72 -9.23
C LYS A 198 2.33 -6.15 -9.18
N LYS A 199 2.49 -4.82 -9.14
CA LYS A 199 3.80 -4.16 -8.97
C LYS A 199 4.48 -4.54 -7.65
N LYS A 200 3.72 -4.64 -6.57
CA LYS A 200 4.23 -5.06 -5.25
C LYS A 200 4.66 -6.51 -5.24
N TRP A 201 3.85 -7.40 -5.82
CA TRP A 201 4.19 -8.81 -6.00
C TRP A 201 5.52 -8.91 -6.75
N PHE A 202 5.65 -8.24 -7.90
CA PHE A 202 6.89 -8.21 -8.66
C PHE A 202 8.08 -7.73 -7.83
N ALA A 203 7.93 -6.65 -7.05
CA ALA A 203 9.01 -6.11 -6.25
C ALA A 203 9.50 -7.08 -5.15
N HIS A 204 8.60 -7.88 -4.54
CA HIS A 204 8.97 -8.85 -3.50
C HIS A 204 9.57 -10.13 -4.11
N VAL A 205 8.92 -10.63 -5.17
CA VAL A 205 9.34 -11.80 -5.94
C VAL A 205 10.76 -11.62 -6.49
N GLU A 206 11.05 -10.43 -7.01
CA GLU A 206 12.33 -10.09 -7.62
C GLU A 206 13.51 -10.21 -6.64
N VAL A 207 13.37 -9.73 -5.40
CA VAL A 207 14.42 -9.83 -4.38
C VAL A 207 14.75 -11.28 -4.04
N ALA A 208 13.73 -12.15 -3.99
CA ALA A 208 13.93 -13.57 -3.75
C ALA A 208 14.67 -14.23 -4.94
N TYR A 209 14.30 -13.87 -6.17
CA TYR A 209 14.90 -14.47 -7.37
C TYR A 209 16.30 -13.96 -7.71
N GLU A 210 16.69 -12.75 -7.30
CA GLU A 210 18.08 -12.28 -7.45
C GLU A 210 19.07 -13.30 -6.88
N ARG A 211 18.74 -13.89 -5.74
CA ARG A 211 19.58 -14.91 -5.12
C ARG A 211 19.60 -16.21 -5.92
N PHE A 212 18.44 -16.67 -6.40
CA PHE A 212 18.37 -17.86 -7.23
C PHE A 212 19.12 -17.70 -8.56
N LEU A 213 19.09 -16.52 -9.16
CA LEU A 213 19.84 -16.23 -10.38
C LEU A 213 21.34 -16.27 -10.13
N ALA A 214 21.81 -15.65 -9.05
CA ALA A 214 23.23 -15.65 -8.69
C ALA A 214 23.74 -17.07 -8.38
N GLU A 215 22.99 -17.84 -7.59
CA GLU A 215 23.33 -19.22 -7.24
C GLU A 215 23.25 -20.14 -8.47
N GLY A 216 22.21 -20.02 -9.29
CA GLY A 216 22.03 -20.79 -10.52
C GLY A 216 23.12 -20.51 -11.56
N ARG A 217 23.50 -19.24 -11.73
CA ARG A 217 24.61 -18.84 -12.59
C ARG A 217 25.92 -19.48 -12.15
N ALA A 218 26.23 -19.40 -10.85
CA ALA A 218 27.44 -19.96 -10.28
C ALA A 218 27.47 -21.49 -10.40
N ALA A 219 26.35 -22.16 -10.14
CA ALA A 219 26.22 -23.61 -10.23
C ALA A 219 26.39 -24.13 -11.67
N ILE A 220 25.83 -23.43 -12.65
CA ILE A 220 25.85 -23.84 -14.07
C ILE A 220 27.14 -23.37 -14.78
N GLY A 221 27.79 -22.33 -14.25
CA GLY A 221 29.02 -21.76 -14.81
C GLY A 221 28.77 -20.93 -16.07
N CYS A 222 27.69 -20.15 -16.09
CA CYS A 222 27.37 -19.25 -17.21
C CYS A 222 27.70 -17.79 -16.88
N GLU A 223 27.83 -16.94 -17.90
CA GLU A 223 28.19 -15.53 -17.75
C GLU A 223 27.06 -14.73 -17.09
N ARG A 224 25.80 -14.99 -17.47
CA ARG A 224 24.64 -14.23 -16.98
C ARG A 224 23.41 -15.09 -16.78
N ALA A 225 22.64 -14.78 -15.76
CA ALA A 225 21.28 -15.28 -15.57
C ALA A 225 20.28 -14.12 -15.64
N VAL A 226 19.16 -14.34 -16.32
CA VAL A 226 18.14 -13.32 -16.59
C VAL A 226 16.78 -13.91 -16.28
N PHE A 227 15.98 -13.15 -15.55
CA PHE A 227 14.59 -13.48 -15.24
C PHE A 227 13.67 -12.47 -15.92
N LEU A 228 12.75 -12.96 -16.74
CA LEU A 228 11.79 -12.16 -17.51
C LEU A 228 10.39 -12.52 -17.07
N VAL A 229 9.69 -11.58 -16.45
CA VAL A 229 8.32 -11.78 -16.00
C VAL A 229 7.35 -11.55 -17.15
N VAL A 230 6.33 -12.40 -17.27
CA VAL A 230 5.30 -12.29 -18.30
C VAL A 230 4.22 -11.33 -17.82
N ASP A 231 3.96 -10.27 -18.59
CA ASP A 231 2.83 -9.37 -18.37
C ASP A 231 1.84 -9.46 -19.55
N GLU A 232 0.86 -10.36 -19.43
CA GLU A 232 -0.13 -10.59 -20.49
C GLU A 232 -0.99 -9.36 -20.80
N SER A 233 -1.30 -8.53 -19.79
CA SER A 233 -2.17 -7.36 -20.00
C SER A 233 -1.51 -6.29 -20.87
N SER A 234 -0.20 -6.11 -20.75
CA SER A 234 0.56 -5.20 -21.62
C SER A 234 1.11 -5.89 -22.88
N GLY A 235 1.13 -7.22 -22.91
CA GLY A 235 1.77 -7.97 -23.99
C GLY A 235 3.31 -7.89 -23.96
N MET A 236 3.90 -7.57 -22.80
CA MET A 236 5.32 -7.31 -22.64
C MET A 236 5.99 -8.21 -21.60
N PHE A 237 7.29 -8.45 -21.76
CA PHE A 237 8.15 -8.93 -20.69
C PHE A 237 8.58 -7.76 -19.80
N TRP A 238 8.70 -8.03 -18.50
CA TRP A 238 9.22 -7.11 -17.51
C TRP A 238 10.44 -7.73 -16.82
N SER A 239 11.53 -6.98 -16.71
CA SER A 239 12.71 -7.38 -15.93
C SER A 239 13.47 -6.15 -15.46
N ARG A 240 13.86 -6.11 -14.18
CA ARG A 240 14.65 -5.01 -13.61
C ARG A 240 16.16 -5.30 -13.63
N TYR A 241 16.60 -6.51 -13.95
CA TYR A 241 18.01 -6.85 -13.83
C TYR A 241 18.57 -7.79 -14.90
N GLY A 242 19.70 -7.37 -15.46
CA GLY A 242 20.79 -8.24 -15.89
C GLY A 242 22.04 -7.77 -15.14
N GLU A 243 22.91 -8.70 -14.75
CA GLU A 243 24.09 -8.49 -13.88
C GLU A 243 25.05 -7.35 -14.25
N ALA A 244 24.91 -6.76 -15.44
CA ALA A 244 25.71 -5.64 -15.92
C ALA A 244 25.13 -4.24 -15.65
N SER A 245 23.89 -4.10 -15.15
CA SER A 245 23.25 -2.79 -15.00
C SER A 245 23.28 -2.28 -13.56
N GLN A 246 24.40 -1.65 -13.18
CA GLN A 246 24.47 -0.72 -12.03
C GLN A 246 23.51 0.49 -12.18
N ALA A 247 22.89 0.67 -13.35
CA ALA A 247 21.83 1.64 -13.54
C ALA A 247 20.49 1.07 -13.02
N LYS A 248 20.12 1.48 -11.80
CA LYS A 248 18.77 1.34 -11.24
C LYS A 248 17.72 1.74 -12.30
N GLY A 249 16.89 0.79 -12.74
CA GLY A 249 15.56 1.10 -13.25
C GLY A 249 15.34 1.12 -14.77
N LYS A 250 16.23 0.58 -15.61
CA LYS A 250 15.87 0.37 -17.02
C LYS A 250 15.11 -0.95 -17.16
N LEU A 251 13.77 -0.87 -17.12
CA LEU A 251 12.90 -2.00 -17.43
C LEU A 251 13.24 -2.52 -18.83
N LEU A 252 13.50 -3.82 -18.89
CA LEU A 252 13.66 -4.52 -20.15
C LEU A 252 12.25 -4.83 -20.69
N LEU A 253 11.69 -3.94 -21.51
CA LEU A 253 10.40 -4.14 -22.16
C LEU A 253 10.62 -4.77 -23.54
N PHE A 254 10.35 -6.07 -23.64
CA PHE A 254 10.28 -6.75 -24.93
C PHE A 254 8.87 -7.28 -25.17
N ASP A 255 8.44 -7.22 -26.41
CA ASP A 255 7.20 -7.83 -26.86
C ASP A 255 7.22 -9.34 -26.56
N LEU A 256 6.18 -9.85 -25.89
CA LEU A 256 6.02 -11.27 -25.54
C LEU A 256 6.11 -12.20 -26.76
N LYS A 257 5.90 -11.68 -27.97
CA LYS A 257 5.94 -12.48 -29.20
C LYS A 257 7.34 -12.57 -29.81
N LYS A 258 8.31 -11.79 -29.35
CA LYS A 258 9.63 -11.67 -29.98
C LYS A 258 10.73 -12.37 -29.18
N GLY A 259 11.78 -12.78 -29.89
CA GLY A 259 12.95 -13.38 -29.28
C GLY A 259 12.71 -14.81 -28.79
N VAL A 260 13.78 -15.40 -28.25
CA VAL A 260 13.76 -16.74 -27.65
C VAL A 260 12.79 -16.80 -26.48
N ALA A 261 12.77 -15.77 -25.62
CA ALA A 261 11.85 -15.74 -24.48
C ALA A 261 10.38 -15.85 -24.93
N GLY A 262 10.00 -15.14 -25.99
CA GLY A 262 8.65 -15.24 -26.55
C GLY A 262 8.35 -16.60 -27.19
N HIS A 263 9.35 -17.26 -27.78
CA HIS A 263 9.20 -18.63 -28.25
C HIS A 263 8.99 -19.60 -27.07
N THR A 264 9.79 -19.48 -26.01
CA THR A 264 9.67 -20.27 -24.79
C THR A 264 8.28 -20.13 -24.13
N VAL A 265 7.72 -18.92 -24.07
CA VAL A 265 6.34 -18.70 -23.57
C VAL A 265 5.31 -19.45 -24.41
N ARG A 266 5.41 -19.38 -25.74
CA ARG A 266 4.47 -20.04 -26.66
C ARG A 266 4.55 -21.56 -26.61
N GLU A 267 5.75 -22.10 -26.66
CA GLU A 267 5.96 -23.57 -26.70
C GLU A 267 5.84 -24.22 -25.32
N ARG A 268 5.97 -23.43 -24.24
CA ARG A 268 6.02 -23.91 -22.85
C ARG A 268 7.07 -25.01 -22.64
N LYS A 269 8.19 -24.91 -23.37
CA LYS A 269 9.28 -25.90 -23.35
C LYS A 269 10.62 -25.23 -23.15
N SER A 270 11.47 -25.89 -22.37
CA SER A 270 12.85 -25.51 -22.19
C SER A 270 13.66 -25.87 -23.44
N GLU A 271 14.63 -25.04 -23.81
CA GLU A 271 15.51 -25.29 -24.94
C GLU A 271 16.97 -24.90 -24.64
N ILE A 272 17.89 -25.67 -25.22
CA ILE A 272 19.31 -25.32 -25.31
C ILE A 272 19.58 -24.75 -26.70
N ILE A 273 20.20 -23.58 -26.75
CA ILE A 273 20.61 -22.92 -27.99
C ILE A 273 22.13 -22.82 -27.99
N GLN A 274 22.77 -23.59 -28.87
CA GLN A 274 24.24 -23.65 -28.97
C GLN A 274 24.85 -22.48 -29.74
N ASP A 275 24.10 -21.91 -30.69
CA ASP A 275 24.44 -20.68 -31.40
C ASP A 275 23.20 -19.78 -31.44
N ALA A 276 23.24 -18.70 -30.67
CA ALA A 276 22.15 -17.75 -30.56
C ALA A 276 21.87 -17.05 -31.90
N TYR A 277 22.89 -16.63 -32.64
CA TYR A 277 22.71 -15.87 -33.88
C TYR A 277 22.26 -16.76 -35.05
N ALA A 278 22.48 -18.07 -34.97
CA ALA A 278 21.92 -19.04 -35.91
C ALA A 278 20.47 -19.45 -35.59
N ASN A 279 19.97 -19.18 -34.38
CA ASN A 279 18.61 -19.54 -33.99
C ASN A 279 17.58 -18.58 -34.61
N PRO A 280 16.55 -19.08 -35.34
CA PRO A 280 15.58 -18.24 -36.05
C PRO A 280 14.68 -17.41 -35.12
N HIS A 281 14.59 -17.80 -33.84
CA HIS A 281 13.82 -17.10 -32.83
C HIS A 281 14.66 -16.10 -32.04
N PHE A 282 15.98 -16.05 -32.23
CA PHE A 282 16.83 -15.10 -31.54
C PHE A 282 16.68 -13.66 -32.05
N SER A 283 16.76 -12.71 -31.12
CA SER A 283 16.67 -11.28 -31.41
C SER A 283 17.92 -10.55 -30.88
N PRO A 284 18.76 -9.98 -31.75
CA PRO A 284 19.94 -9.21 -31.35
C PRO A 284 19.61 -7.88 -30.65
N LEU A 285 18.32 -7.53 -30.55
CA LEU A 285 17.87 -6.25 -29.99
C LEU A 285 18.24 -6.13 -28.51
N ALA A 286 18.16 -7.23 -27.76
CA ALA A 286 18.55 -7.28 -26.35
C ALA A 286 20.06 -7.12 -26.16
N ASP A 287 20.86 -7.80 -26.97
CA ASP A 287 22.32 -7.71 -27.01
C ASP A 287 22.80 -6.27 -27.24
N LYS A 288 22.22 -5.58 -28.24
CA LYS A 288 22.52 -4.17 -28.56
C LYS A 288 22.26 -3.23 -27.40
N HIS A 289 21.13 -3.38 -26.70
CA HIS A 289 20.82 -2.54 -25.55
C HIS A 289 21.70 -2.82 -24.33
N ARG A 290 22.18 -4.06 -24.18
CA ARG A 290 23.00 -4.51 -23.05
C ARG A 290 24.50 -4.38 -23.29
N GLY A 291 24.93 -4.05 -24.51
CA GLY A 291 26.34 -4.02 -24.89
C GLY A 291 27.02 -5.38 -24.70
N MET A 292 26.27 -6.47 -24.87
CA MET A 292 26.78 -7.84 -24.75
C MET A 292 26.48 -8.61 -26.03
N LYS A 293 27.25 -9.66 -26.29
CA LYS A 293 26.94 -10.64 -27.31
C LYS A 293 26.52 -11.94 -26.63
N THR A 294 25.36 -12.47 -27.00
CA THR A 294 24.92 -13.81 -26.61
C THR A 294 25.45 -14.80 -27.65
N ASP A 295 26.29 -15.74 -27.23
CA ASP A 295 26.83 -16.80 -28.09
C ASP A 295 25.98 -18.08 -27.96
N ASN A 296 25.69 -18.51 -26.73
CA ASN A 296 24.83 -19.66 -26.44
C ASN A 296 23.91 -19.36 -25.26
N MET A 297 22.77 -20.05 -25.15
CA MET A 297 21.82 -19.82 -24.07
C MET A 297 20.96 -21.04 -23.74
N ILE A 298 20.44 -21.08 -22.51
CA ILE A 298 19.26 -21.87 -22.11
C ILE A 298 18.09 -20.91 -21.92
N SER A 299 16.89 -21.33 -22.33
CA SER A 299 15.64 -20.63 -22.04
C SER A 299 14.64 -21.62 -21.46
N CYS A 300 14.15 -21.36 -20.24
CA CYS A 300 13.22 -22.23 -19.52
C CYS A 300 11.97 -21.45 -19.09
N PRO A 301 10.75 -21.98 -19.33
CA PRO A 301 9.54 -21.39 -18.81
C PRO A 301 9.42 -21.65 -17.30
N ILE A 302 8.86 -20.69 -16.58
CA ILE A 302 8.44 -20.82 -15.18
C ILE A 302 6.92 -20.86 -15.21
N ILE A 303 6.37 -22.01 -14.86
CA ILE A 303 4.96 -22.33 -15.03
C ILE A 303 4.35 -22.42 -13.63
N SER A 304 3.29 -21.64 -13.37
CA SER A 304 2.54 -21.69 -12.11
C SER A 304 1.81 -23.02 -11.92
N GLU A 305 1.35 -23.31 -10.71
CA GLU A 305 0.46 -24.44 -10.44
C GLU A 305 -0.80 -24.42 -11.33
N GLY A 306 -1.28 -23.23 -11.69
CA GLY A 306 -2.39 -23.03 -12.63
C GLY A 306 -2.08 -23.42 -14.09
N GLY A 307 -0.83 -23.75 -14.41
CA GLY A 307 -0.39 -24.14 -15.75
C GLY A 307 -0.05 -22.98 -16.69
N GLU A 308 0.01 -21.76 -16.17
CA GLU A 308 0.33 -20.56 -16.95
C GLU A 308 1.82 -20.18 -16.83
N VAL A 309 2.39 -19.65 -17.92
CA VAL A 309 3.79 -19.22 -17.92
C VAL A 309 3.88 -17.84 -17.29
N VAL A 310 4.28 -17.78 -16.02
CA VAL A 310 4.40 -16.52 -15.27
C VAL A 310 5.72 -15.80 -15.51
N ALA A 311 6.77 -16.54 -15.89
CA ALA A 311 8.09 -15.97 -16.19
C ALA A 311 8.94 -16.89 -17.10
N VAL A 312 10.08 -16.38 -17.53
CA VAL A 312 11.11 -17.11 -18.29
C VAL A 312 12.47 -16.90 -17.64
N LEU A 313 13.16 -18.01 -17.35
CA LEU A 313 14.56 -18.03 -16.93
C LEU A 313 15.47 -18.20 -18.15
N GLN A 314 16.42 -17.29 -18.34
CA GLN A 314 17.45 -17.41 -19.38
C GLN A 314 18.85 -17.42 -18.78
N LEU A 315 19.66 -18.38 -19.21
CA LEU A 315 21.08 -18.50 -18.83
C LEU A 315 21.91 -18.29 -20.08
N LEU A 316 22.88 -17.38 -20.01
CA LEU A 316 23.60 -16.88 -21.19
C LEU A 316 25.09 -17.18 -21.07
N ASN A 317 25.70 -17.57 -22.19
CA ASN A 317 27.13 -17.70 -22.41
C ASN A 317 27.82 -18.62 -21.39
N LYS A 318 27.71 -19.93 -21.60
CA LYS A 318 28.56 -20.93 -20.95
C LYS A 318 29.75 -21.29 -21.84
N ALA A 319 30.95 -21.24 -21.27
CA ALA A 319 32.16 -21.68 -21.96
C ALA A 319 32.08 -23.19 -22.28
N GLY A 320 32.35 -23.56 -23.53
CA GLY A 320 32.19 -24.94 -24.00
C GLY A 320 30.76 -25.35 -24.34
N GLY A 321 29.78 -24.44 -24.21
CA GLY A 321 28.38 -24.69 -24.51
C GLY A 321 27.59 -25.30 -23.34
N PHE A 322 26.27 -25.29 -23.48
CA PHE A 322 25.36 -25.86 -22.48
C PHE A 322 25.11 -27.35 -22.76
N THR A 323 25.00 -28.13 -21.69
CA THR A 323 24.78 -29.58 -21.71
C THR A 323 23.35 -29.93 -21.32
N ALA A 324 22.95 -31.18 -21.54
CA ALA A 324 21.65 -31.68 -21.10
C ALA A 324 21.48 -31.63 -19.57
N ASP A 325 22.56 -31.80 -18.81
CA ASP A 325 22.52 -31.70 -17.35
C ASP A 325 22.36 -30.25 -16.89
N ASP A 326 22.92 -29.28 -17.62
CA ASP A 326 22.66 -27.85 -17.37
C ASP A 326 21.18 -27.51 -17.59
N LEU A 327 20.56 -28.06 -18.63
CA LEU A 327 19.13 -27.88 -18.87
C LEU A 327 18.29 -28.45 -17.73
N ARG A 328 18.63 -29.65 -17.24
CA ARG A 328 17.94 -30.26 -16.09
C ARG A 328 18.07 -29.41 -14.83
N LEU A 329 19.26 -28.85 -14.57
CA LEU A 329 19.47 -27.94 -13.44
C LEU A 329 18.68 -26.64 -13.60
N ALA A 330 18.66 -26.06 -14.80
CA ALA A 330 17.88 -24.86 -15.10
C ALA A 330 16.37 -25.11 -14.93
N GLU A 331 15.85 -26.26 -15.36
CA GLU A 331 14.46 -26.68 -15.13
C GLU A 331 14.14 -26.89 -13.65
N MET A 332 15.06 -27.46 -12.87
CA MET A 332 14.91 -27.57 -11.43
C MET A 332 14.81 -26.19 -10.76
N LEU A 333 15.69 -25.26 -11.15
CA LEU A 333 15.63 -23.88 -10.68
C LEU A 333 14.32 -23.20 -11.06
N ALA A 334 13.87 -23.34 -12.32
CA ALA A 334 12.62 -22.79 -12.81
C ALA A 334 11.41 -23.31 -12.03
N ARG A 335 11.35 -24.61 -11.74
CA ARG A 335 10.29 -25.19 -10.90
C ARG A 335 10.32 -24.67 -9.47
N HIS A 336 11.50 -24.51 -8.88
CA HIS A 336 11.61 -23.97 -7.53
C HIS A 336 11.20 -22.49 -7.49
N MET A 337 11.52 -21.74 -8.54
CA MET A 337 11.03 -20.39 -8.72
C MET A 337 9.50 -20.36 -8.82
N ALA A 338 8.88 -21.25 -9.60
CA ALA A 338 7.42 -21.34 -9.73
C ALA A 338 6.72 -21.50 -8.37
N ILE A 339 7.22 -22.38 -7.50
CA ILE A 339 6.65 -22.56 -6.15
C ILE A 339 6.66 -21.24 -5.37
N CYS A 340 7.74 -20.45 -5.47
CA CYS A 340 7.80 -19.14 -4.82
C CYS A 340 6.83 -18.13 -5.43
N ALA A 341 6.53 -18.23 -6.73
CA ALA A 341 5.56 -17.36 -7.39
C ALA A 341 4.14 -17.63 -6.85
N ASP A 342 3.78 -18.91 -6.73
CA ASP A 342 2.45 -19.36 -6.31
C ASP A 342 2.20 -19.09 -4.81
N VAL A 343 3.22 -19.19 -3.95
CA VAL A 343 3.10 -18.86 -2.51
C VAL A 343 2.86 -17.37 -2.25
N LEU A 344 3.10 -16.52 -3.25
CA LEU A 344 2.92 -15.07 -3.16
C LEU A 344 1.60 -14.58 -3.78
N GLU A 345 0.82 -15.46 -4.40
CA GLU A 345 -0.60 -15.23 -4.76
C GLU A 345 -1.55 -15.53 -3.59
#